data_AF-A0A1H2LLB2-F1
#
_entry.id   AF-A0A1H2LLB2-F1
#
_cell.length_a   1.000
_cell.length_b   1.000
_cell.length_c   1.000
_cell.angle_alpha   90.00
_cell.angle_beta   90.00
_cell.angle_gamma   90.00
#
_symmetry.space_group_name_H-M   'P 1'
#
loop_
_entity.id
_entity.type
_entity.pdbx_description
1 polymer ?
#
loop_
_entity_poly.entity_id
_entity_poly.type
_entity_poly.pdbx_seq_one_letter_code
_entity_poly.pdbx_strand_id
1 'polypeptide(L)'
;MTQEPRHEVEVRGLVGEPVALPLGAARAGASGEPAYAWSLELPEEVEQTHDLHVRASEPGSYVLVATQTDPAGVAITVLPVRLTGTRPGPGPRVPGPGPG
;
A
#
# COMPACT_ATOMS: atom_id res chain seq x y z
N MET A 1 -1.80 19.97 -24.06
CA MET A 1 -2.47 19.35 -22.91
C MET A 1 -1.38 18.76 -22.05
N THR A 2 -1.02 19.42 -20.96
CA THR A 2 0.10 18.97 -20.10
C THR A 2 -0.51 18.04 -19.08
N GLN A 3 -0.37 16.73 -19.29
CA GLN A 3 -0.68 15.75 -18.25
C GLN A 3 0.38 15.96 -17.18
N GLU A 4 0.06 16.66 -16.10
CA GLU A 4 0.93 16.70 -14.93
C GLU A 4 1.19 15.25 -14.52
N PRO A 5 2.45 14.83 -14.27
CA PRO A 5 2.74 13.52 -13.74
C PRO A 5 2.15 13.48 -12.33
N ARG A 6 0.86 13.15 -12.21
CA ARG A 6 0.27 12.73 -10.95
C ARG A 6 1.05 11.48 -10.58
N HIS A 7 1.97 11.61 -9.63
CA HIS A 7 2.73 10.50 -9.08
C HIS A 7 1.75 9.59 -8.35
N GLU A 8 1.04 8.75 -9.11
CA GLU A 8 0.22 7.67 -8.60
C GLU A 8 1.12 6.47 -8.35
N VAL A 9 1.06 5.93 -7.14
CA VAL A 9 1.83 4.76 -6.75
C VAL A 9 0.93 3.54 -6.92
N GLU A 10 1.15 2.70 -7.93
CA GLU A 10 0.40 1.45 -8.07
C GLU A 10 1.09 0.32 -7.29
N VAL A 11 0.30 -0.36 -6.46
CA VAL A 11 0.73 -1.47 -5.62
C VAL A 11 -0.21 -2.65 -5.85
N ARG A 12 0.35 -3.85 -5.98
CA ARG A 12 -0.41 -5.08 -6.24
C ARG A 12 -0.16 -6.09 -5.14
N GLY A 13 -1.25 -6.65 -4.63
CA GLY A 13 -1.26 -7.56 -3.50
C GLY A 13 -2.20 -8.74 -3.67
N LEU A 14 -2.01 -9.73 -2.81
CA LEU A 14 -3.02 -10.75 -2.57
C LEU A 14 -3.95 -10.28 -1.46
N VAL A 15 -5.24 -10.58 -1.62
CA VAL A 15 -6.22 -10.37 -0.55
C VAL A 15 -5.80 -11.16 0.67
N GLY A 16 -5.79 -10.52 1.84
CA GLY A 16 -5.38 -11.13 3.09
C GLY A 16 -3.88 -11.08 3.38
N GLU A 17 -3.05 -10.67 2.42
CA GLU A 17 -1.60 -10.58 2.60
C GLU A 17 -1.18 -9.11 2.77
N PRO A 18 -0.27 -8.80 3.72
CA PRO A 18 0.28 -7.46 3.85
C PRO A 18 1.20 -7.14 2.67
N VAL A 19 1.08 -5.92 2.15
CA VAL A 19 1.90 -5.38 1.05
C VAL A 19 2.58 -4.11 1.50
N ALA A 20 3.90 -4.04 1.30
CA ALA A 20 4.66 -2.83 1.54
C ALA A 20 4.34 -1.77 0.47
N LEU A 21 3.96 -0.57 0.91
CA LEU A 21 3.86 0.57 0.01
C LEU A 21 5.27 1.05 -0.34
N PRO A 22 5.60 1.28 -1.63
CA PRO A 22 6.90 1.75 -2.07
C PRO A 22 7.04 3.27 -1.83
N LEU A 23 6.55 3.74 -0.69
CA LEU A 23 6.72 5.09 -0.20
C LEU A 23 8.12 5.11 0.45
N GLY A 24 9.00 5.98 -0.05
CA GLY A 24 10.37 6.06 0.47
C GLY A 24 10.36 6.17 1.99
N ALA A 25 11.30 5.48 2.65
CA ALA A 25 11.36 5.42 4.11
C ALA A 25 11.21 6.82 4.71
N ALA A 26 10.26 6.99 5.63
CA ALA A 26 10.28 8.09 6.56
C ALA A 26 11.66 8.05 7.23
N ARG A 27 12.53 9.02 6.93
CA ARG A 27 13.81 9.12 7.63
C ARG A 27 13.48 9.50 9.07
N ALA A 28 13.37 8.50 9.93
CA ALA A 28 13.46 8.68 11.36
C ALA A 28 14.86 9.21 11.62
N GLY A 29 14.95 10.49 11.98
CA GLY A 29 16.23 11.17 12.10
C GLY A 29 17.14 10.45 13.06
N ALA A 30 18.22 9.88 12.56
CA ALA A 30 19.34 9.49 13.41
C ALA A 30 19.92 10.80 13.96
N SER A 31 19.78 11.02 15.27
CA SER A 31 20.35 12.12 16.06
C SER A 31 20.57 13.44 15.28
N GLY A 32 19.49 14.17 14.99
CA GLY A 32 19.54 15.55 14.48
C GLY A 32 18.94 15.80 13.11
N GLU A 33 18.53 14.76 12.36
CA GLU A 33 17.75 14.94 11.12
C GLU A 33 16.25 15.18 11.42
N PRO A 34 15.56 16.00 10.59
CA PRO A 34 14.12 16.17 10.68
C PRO A 34 13.40 14.83 10.53
N ALA A 35 12.72 14.39 11.59
CA ALA A 35 11.87 13.19 11.54
C ALA A 35 10.64 13.46 10.65
N TYR A 36 10.67 12.93 9.43
CA TYR A 36 9.50 12.91 8.57
C TYR A 36 8.59 11.76 8.97
N ALA A 37 7.28 11.95 8.94
CA ALA A 37 6.30 10.92 9.23
C ALA A 37 5.38 10.71 8.03
N TRP A 38 4.98 9.47 7.78
CA TRP A 38 3.95 9.15 6.81
C TRP A 38 2.65 8.81 7.54
N SER A 39 1.57 9.45 7.12
CA SER A 39 0.20 9.12 7.53
C SER A 39 -0.53 8.53 6.33
N LEU A 40 -1.31 7.46 6.56
CA LEU A 40 -2.11 6.81 5.52
C LEU A 40 -3.59 7.00 5.83
N GLU A 41 -4.34 7.49 4.86
CA GLU A 41 -5.80 7.44 4.86
C GLU A 41 -6.23 6.22 4.04
N LEU A 42 -6.81 5.24 4.74
CA LEU A 42 -7.19 3.95 4.19
C LEU A 42 -8.71 3.90 4.01
N PRO A 43 -9.23 3.25 2.96
CA PRO A 43 -10.63 2.88 2.86
C PRO A 43 -10.97 1.73 3.83
N GLU A 44 -12.26 1.51 4.09
CA GLU A 44 -12.74 0.53 5.09
C GLU A 44 -12.29 -0.91 4.80
N GLU A 45 -12.09 -1.25 3.52
CA GLU A 45 -11.69 -2.58 3.07
C GLU A 45 -10.18 -2.83 3.16
N VAL A 46 -9.40 -1.82 3.58
CA VAL A 46 -7.94 -1.92 3.69
C VAL A 46 -7.47 -1.59 5.09
N GLU A 47 -6.73 -2.53 5.68
CA GLU A 47 -6.18 -2.39 7.02
C GLU A 47 -4.67 -2.13 6.96
N GLN A 48 -4.18 -1.23 7.83
CA GLN A 48 -2.76 -1.05 8.05
C GLN A 48 -2.28 -2.08 9.06
N THR A 49 -1.31 -2.89 8.64
CA THR A 49 -0.76 -3.97 9.46
C THR A 49 0.47 -3.52 10.24
N HIS A 50 1.38 -2.78 9.59
CA HIS A 50 2.58 -2.26 10.21
C HIS A 50 3.21 -1.12 9.39
N ASP A 51 3.41 0.06 9.99
CA ASP A 51 4.04 1.20 9.31
C ASP A 51 3.44 1.40 7.90
N LEU A 52 4.23 1.29 6.83
CA LEU A 52 3.77 1.41 5.45
C LEU A 52 3.27 0.09 4.82
N HIS A 53 2.85 -0.90 5.62
CA HIS A 53 2.29 -2.17 5.14
C HIS A 53 0.76 -2.16 5.26
N VAL A 54 0.09 -2.36 4.13
CA VAL A 54 -1.38 -2.40 4.04
C VAL A 54 -1.85 -3.75 3.54
N ARG A 55 -3.04 -4.16 3.96
CA ARG A 55 -3.67 -5.43 3.59
C ARG A 55 -5.09 -5.17 3.14
N ALA A 56 -5.43 -5.56 1.92
CA ALA A 56 -6.81 -5.55 1.46
C ALA A 56 -7.55 -6.79 2.00
N SER A 57 -8.73 -6.57 2.58
CA SER A 57 -9.61 -7.62 3.10
C SER A 57 -10.47 -8.26 2.01
N GLU A 58 -10.69 -7.54 0.91
CA GLU A 58 -11.47 -8.01 -0.23
C GLU A 58 -10.72 -7.77 -1.56
N PRO A 59 -11.07 -8.51 -2.64
CA PRO A 59 -10.51 -8.25 -3.95
C PRO A 59 -11.11 -6.98 -4.55
N GLY A 60 -10.25 -6.13 -5.11
CA GLY A 60 -10.68 -4.85 -5.65
C GLY A 60 -9.51 -3.94 -5.96
N SER A 61 -9.86 -2.74 -6.43
CA SER A 61 -8.92 -1.63 -6.62
C SER A 61 -9.28 -0.54 -5.63
N TYR A 62 -8.39 -0.29 -4.68
CA TYR A 62 -8.55 0.66 -3.59
C TYR A 62 -7.60 1.84 -3.79
N VAL A 63 -8.08 3.05 -3.55
CA VAL A 63 -7.24 4.26 -3.57
C VAL A 63 -7.05 4.71 -2.14
N LEU A 64 -5.79 4.76 -1.71
CA LEU A 64 -5.36 5.25 -0.42
C LEU A 64 -4.66 6.58 -0.61
N VAL A 65 -4.62 7.41 0.44
CA VAL A 65 -3.90 8.69 0.40
C VAL A 65 -2.75 8.63 1.39
N ALA A 66 -1.53 8.74 0.89
CA ALA A 66 -0.33 8.83 1.71
C ALA A 66 0.09 10.29 1.85
N THR A 67 0.09 10.79 3.08
CA THR A 67 0.50 12.16 3.41
C THR A 67 1.81 12.12 4.17
N GLN A 68 2.85 12.74 3.61
CA GLN A 68 4.10 12.97 4.30
C GLN A 68 4.03 14.28 5.06
N THR A 69 4.40 14.22 6.33
CA THR A 69 4.41 15.34 7.26
C THR A 69 5.83 15.61 7.71
N ASP A 70 6.20 16.88 7.79
CA ASP A 70 7.47 17.33 8.35
C ASP A 70 7.47 17.24 9.90
N PRO A 71 8.61 17.49 10.57
CA PRO A 71 8.67 17.45 12.04
C PRO A 71 7.84 18.52 12.74
N ALA A 72 7.42 19.57 12.01
CA ALA A 72 6.55 20.63 12.53
C ALA A 72 5.06 20.25 12.41
N GLY A 73 4.75 19.08 11.84
CA GLY A 73 3.37 18.62 11.65
C GLY A 73 2.73 19.16 10.36
N VAL A 74 3.52 19.73 9.44
CA VAL A 74 3.01 20.29 8.18
C VAL A 74 3.04 19.23 7.09
N ALA A 75 1.91 19.03 6.41
CA ALA A 75 1.82 18.17 5.24
C ALA A 75 2.64 18.77 4.10
N ILE A 76 3.66 18.05 3.64
CA ILE A 76 4.57 18.49 2.57
C ILE A 76 4.32 17.76 1.25
N THR A 77 3.81 16.52 1.31
CA THR A 77 3.58 15.69 0.13
C THR A 77 2.29 14.89 0.34
N VAL A 78 1.43 14.84 -0.67
CA VAL A 78 0.24 13.98 -0.70
C VAL A 78 0.27 13.13 -1.96
N LEU A 79 0.24 11.81 -1.80
CA LEU A 79 0.34 10.84 -2.90
C LEU A 79 -0.85 9.89 -2.89
N PRO A 80 -1.61 9.78 -4.00
CA PRO A 80 -2.57 8.71 -4.16
C PRO A 80 -1.84 7.39 -4.42
N VAL A 81 -2.19 6.37 -3.65
CA VAL A 81 -1.68 5.01 -3.76
C VAL A 81 -2.81 4.11 -4.21
N ARG A 82 -2.65 3.43 -5.33
CA ARG A 82 -3.63 2.49 -5.86
C ARG A 82 -3.25 1.07 -5.49
N LEU A 83 -3.95 0.48 -4.53
CA LEU A 83 -3.79 -0.92 -4.14
C LEU A 83 -4.75 -1.80 -4.92
N THR A 84 -4.22 -2.79 -5.64
CA THR A 84 -5.03 -3.83 -6.28
C THR A 84 -4.90 -5.13 -5.51
N GLY A 85 -5.96 -5.54 -4.81
CA GLY A 85 -6.08 -6.82 -4.15
C GLY A 85 -6.64 -7.87 -5.11
N THR A 86 -5.91 -8.95 -5.34
CA THR A 86 -6.40 -10.09 -6.13
C THR A 86 -6.63 -11.30 -5.24
N ARG A 87 -7.69 -12.07 -5.49
CA ARG A 87 -7.86 -13.35 -4.80
C ARG A 87 -6.72 -14.28 -5.24
N PRO A 88 -6.11 -15.04 -4.32
CA PRO A 88 -5.29 -16.17 -4.69
C PRO A 88 -6.11 -17.04 -5.64
N GLY A 89 -5.59 -17.29 -6.85
CA GLY A 89 -6.27 -18.18 -7.79
C GLY A 89 -6.52 -19.54 -7.14
N PRO A 90 -7.56 -20.29 -7.56
CA PRO A 90 -7.64 -21.69 -7.15
C PRO A 90 -6.32 -22.34 -7.57
N GLY A 91 -5.57 -22.84 -6.57
CA GLY A 91 -4.31 -23.53 -6.83
C GLY A 91 -4.50 -24.61 -7.89
N PRO A 92 -3.42 -25.01 -8.59
CA PRO A 92 -3.54 -26.01 -9.65
C PRO A 92 -4.31 -27.22 -9.10
N ARG A 93 -5.47 -27.50 -9.70
CA ARG A 93 -6.22 -28.73 -9.43
C ARG A 93 -5.29 -29.87 -9.83
N VAL A 94 -4.59 -30.46 -8.87
CA VAL A 94 -3.88 -31.72 -9.09
C VAL A 94 -4.96 -32.73 -9.50
N PRO A 95 -4.92 -33.29 -10.73
CA PRO A 95 -5.81 -34.38 -11.09
C PRO A 95 -5.50 -35.52 -10.12
N GLY A 96 -6.47 -35.91 -9.29
CA GLY A 96 -6.33 -37.08 -8.44
C GLY A 96 -6.01 -38.31 -9.28
N PRO A 97 -5.24 -39.29 -8.78
CA PRO A 97 -5.03 -40.54 -9.49
C PRO A 97 -6.42 -41.16 -9.75
N GLY A 98 -6.76 -41.33 -11.03
CA GLY A 98 -8.03 -41.93 -11.42
C GLY A 98 -8.16 -43.34 -10.82
N PRO A 99 -9.39 -43.80 -10.52
CA PRO A 99 -9.58 -45.15 -10.02
C PRO A 99 -9.14 -46.14 -11.10
N GLY A 100 -8.14 -46.96 -10.77
CA GLY A 100 -7.74 -48.15 -11.52
C GLY A 100 -8.29 -49.41 -10.88
#